data_AF-A0AB34WY65-F1
#
_entry.id   AF-A0AB34WY65-F1
#
_cell.length_a   1.000
_cell.length_b   1.000
_cell.length_c   1.000
_cell.angle_alpha   90.00
_cell.angle_beta   90.00
_cell.angle_gamma   90.00
#
_symmetry.space_group_name_H-M   'P 1'
#
loop_
_entity.id
_entity.type
_entity.pdbx_description
1 polymer ?
#
loop_
_entity_poly.entity_id
_entity_poly.type
_entity_poly.pdbx_seq_one_letter_code
_entity_poly.pdbx_strand_id
1 'polypeptide(L)'
;MLSSLSKAQFDVLYAFFRSSGALKENQIQSLTGIPLARVKSTVRELESCGYLAQQQITVAGEEALAPYAVDNAVIMAAGLSSRFAPISYERPKGTLRVRGEVLIERQIEQLHEAGITDVIVVVGYRKEYFFYLAEKYGVKIVVNSEYATRNNNGSLWLVRDKIANTYVCSSDDYFTENPFESHVYRAYYSAQYVKGETDEWCLKTDTDGLITGVTVGGRDTWIMLGHVYFDREFSRTFVEILESVYHLSETAPKLWEQIYVDQINAFKMVIRKYPEGVINEFDSVDELRSFDPFFMENVDSEIFENIKKTLGCDVNDIQDVYPLKQGITNLSCHFAVTGHEYVYRHPGIGTDKIMDRQAESEALNLARELKLDSTFLASDPLQGWKISRFIPDCRNLDVNNPEELRRAMRMSRQLHESGKKLTRKFDFVAEGLRYEDILKQYGPIDVPGYEELREKVLRLKRYTDADNFPIVPSHNDFSSLNFLVSPEGDLDLIDWEYSGMSDIAADFGTMVVSSLDHNDKLADQALEYYFDRPPTPAEHRHFWSYVVFAGWCWYLWSLVKESEGDIIGEWLYIYYSHATEKINDLLVAYEKDAR
;
A
#
# COMPACT_ATOMS: atom_id res chain seq x y z
N MET A 1 -35.17 -16.37 33.05
CA MET A 1 -34.43 -15.29 32.39
C MET A 1 -33.54 -14.67 33.45
N LEU A 2 -32.22 -14.88 33.37
CA LEU A 2 -31.27 -14.13 34.19
C LEU A 2 -31.41 -12.65 33.82
N SER A 3 -31.67 -11.77 34.79
CA SER A 3 -31.71 -10.33 34.55
C SER A 3 -30.30 -9.83 34.22
N SER A 4 -30.15 -8.99 33.20
CA SER A 4 -28.88 -8.33 32.88
C SER A 4 -28.34 -7.58 34.10
N LEU A 5 -27.04 -7.72 34.39
CA LEU A 5 -26.40 -6.98 35.48
C LEU A 5 -26.38 -5.49 35.14
N SER A 6 -26.58 -4.63 36.14
CA SER A 6 -26.18 -3.22 36.00
C SER A 6 -24.65 -3.12 35.99
N LYS A 7 -24.09 -2.02 35.46
CA LYS A 7 -22.63 -1.80 35.42
C LYS A 7 -21.97 -1.97 36.79
N ALA A 8 -22.56 -1.37 37.84
CA ALA A 8 -22.04 -1.51 39.20
C ALA A 8 -22.08 -2.97 39.70
N GLN A 9 -23.17 -3.70 39.41
CA GLN A 9 -23.28 -5.12 39.78
C GLN A 9 -22.23 -5.96 39.06
N PHE A 10 -22.02 -5.73 37.75
CA PHE A 10 -20.96 -6.37 36.99
C PHE A 10 -19.57 -6.08 37.58
N ASP A 11 -19.22 -4.81 37.81
CA ASP A 11 -17.89 -4.42 38.27
C ASP A 11 -17.58 -5.04 39.65
N VAL A 12 -18.55 -5.03 40.57
CA VAL A 12 -18.40 -5.65 41.90
C VAL A 12 -18.29 -7.17 41.78
N LEU A 13 -19.16 -7.82 41.01
CA LEU A 13 -19.16 -9.28 40.87
C LEU A 13 -17.89 -9.79 40.17
N TYR A 14 -17.43 -9.07 39.14
CA TYR A 14 -16.17 -9.36 38.45
C TYR A 14 -14.94 -9.17 39.35
N ALA A 15 -14.95 -8.18 40.24
CA ALA A 15 -13.88 -8.02 41.23
C ALA A 15 -13.77 -9.25 42.16
N PHE A 16 -14.91 -9.81 42.61
CA PHE A 16 -14.93 -11.06 43.38
C PHE A 16 -14.43 -12.24 42.55
N PHE A 17 -14.90 -12.38 41.31
CA PHE A 17 -14.48 -13.44 40.40
C PHE A 17 -12.94 -13.47 40.21
N ARG A 18 -12.33 -12.30 39.99
CA ARG A 18 -10.87 -12.19 39.83
C ARG A 18 -10.06 -12.46 41.09
N SER A 19 -10.63 -12.23 42.27
CA SER A 19 -9.86 -12.20 43.51
C SER A 19 -9.68 -13.55 44.20
N SER A 20 -10.21 -14.65 43.63
CA SER A 20 -10.07 -16.04 44.12
C SER A 20 -10.38 -16.25 45.63
N GLY A 21 -10.98 -15.28 46.30
CA GLY A 21 -11.06 -15.19 47.75
C GLY A 21 -11.96 -14.06 48.22
N ALA A 22 -12.18 -13.98 49.53
CA ALA A 22 -13.11 -13.00 50.09
C ALA A 22 -12.58 -11.56 49.97
N LEU A 23 -13.40 -10.66 49.43
CA LEU A 23 -13.10 -9.24 49.36
C LEU A 23 -13.92 -8.43 50.37
N LYS A 24 -13.24 -7.49 51.02
CA LYS A 24 -13.88 -6.43 51.81
C LYS A 24 -14.29 -5.27 50.91
N GLU A 25 -15.33 -4.55 51.33
CA GLU A 25 -15.92 -3.43 50.56
C GLU A 25 -14.92 -2.33 50.21
N ASN A 26 -13.94 -2.05 51.08
CA ASN A 26 -12.88 -1.07 50.80
C ASN A 26 -11.90 -1.55 49.72
N GLN A 27 -11.64 -2.86 49.63
CA GLN A 27 -10.83 -3.45 48.56
C GLN A 27 -11.58 -3.35 47.23
N ILE A 28 -12.89 -3.65 47.23
CA ILE A 28 -13.75 -3.52 46.03
C ILE A 28 -13.80 -2.06 45.56
N GLN A 29 -13.94 -1.09 46.48
CA GLN A 29 -13.87 0.32 46.13
C GLN A 29 -12.54 0.66 45.43
N SER A 30 -11.41 0.17 45.94
CA SER A 30 -10.10 0.41 45.34
C SER A 30 -9.96 -0.22 43.96
N LEU A 31 -10.54 -1.40 43.74
CA LEU A 31 -10.47 -2.13 42.48
C LEU A 31 -11.41 -1.57 41.40
N THR A 32 -12.57 -1.07 41.80
CA THR A 32 -13.64 -0.64 40.86
C THR A 32 -13.76 0.87 40.72
N GLY A 33 -13.20 1.65 41.65
CA GLY A 33 -13.40 3.10 41.74
C GLY A 33 -14.80 3.52 42.21
N ILE A 34 -15.70 2.56 42.48
CA ILE A 34 -17.07 2.85 42.90
C ILE A 34 -17.08 3.41 44.33
N PRO A 35 -17.85 4.49 44.62
CA PRO A 35 -17.96 5.03 45.97
C PRO A 35 -18.41 3.96 46.98
N LEU A 36 -17.79 3.93 48.17
CA LEU A 36 -18.03 2.88 49.18
C LEU A 36 -19.51 2.67 49.53
N ALA A 37 -20.31 3.73 49.58
CA ALA A 37 -21.75 3.63 49.83
C ALA A 37 -22.49 2.83 48.73
N ARG A 38 -22.08 3.03 47.47
CA ARG A 38 -22.62 2.31 46.32
C ARG A 38 -22.09 0.88 46.25
N VAL A 39 -20.83 0.63 46.61
CA VAL A 39 -20.29 -0.73 46.78
C VAL A 39 -21.15 -1.50 47.79
N LYS A 40 -21.38 -0.93 48.98
CA LYS A 40 -22.22 -1.52 50.04
C LYS A 40 -23.62 -1.88 49.56
N SER A 41 -24.30 -0.98 48.85
CA SER A 41 -25.64 -1.26 48.33
C SER A 41 -25.59 -2.36 47.27
N THR A 42 -24.62 -2.32 46.37
CA THR A 42 -24.47 -3.28 45.27
C THR A 42 -24.14 -4.68 45.78
N VAL A 43 -23.27 -4.81 46.80
CA VAL A 43 -22.99 -6.11 47.43
C VAL A 43 -24.27 -6.71 48.02
N ARG A 44 -25.09 -5.93 48.73
CA ARG A 44 -26.37 -6.41 49.27
C ARG A 44 -27.37 -6.81 48.18
N GLU A 45 -27.39 -6.09 47.06
CA GLU A 45 -28.20 -6.44 45.89
C GLU A 45 -27.73 -7.78 45.29
N LEU A 46 -26.42 -7.98 45.14
CA LEU A 46 -25.84 -9.23 44.62
C LEU A 46 -26.07 -10.41 45.58
N GLU A 47 -25.98 -10.20 46.89
CA GLU A 47 -26.31 -11.20 47.91
C GLU A 47 -27.81 -11.57 47.88
N SER A 48 -28.71 -10.60 47.68
CA SER A 48 -30.15 -10.87 47.60
C SER A 48 -30.54 -11.62 46.32
N CYS A 49 -29.80 -11.40 45.23
CA CYS A 49 -29.89 -12.21 44.01
C CYS A 49 -29.23 -13.60 44.14
N GLY A 50 -28.53 -13.88 45.24
CA GLY A 50 -27.79 -15.13 45.45
C GLY A 50 -26.50 -15.24 44.66
N TYR A 51 -26.01 -14.16 44.05
CA TYR A 51 -24.77 -14.11 43.26
C TYR A 51 -23.52 -14.00 44.14
N LEU A 52 -23.69 -13.52 45.38
CA LEU A 52 -22.65 -13.51 46.40
C LEU A 52 -23.13 -14.25 47.65
N ALA A 53 -22.22 -14.98 48.30
CA ALA A 53 -22.43 -15.55 49.63
C ALA A 53 -21.10 -15.55 50.39
N GLN A 54 -21.13 -15.17 51.68
CA GLN A 54 -19.93 -15.15 52.53
C GLN A 54 -18.75 -14.35 51.92
N GLN A 55 -19.05 -13.23 51.26
CA GLN A 55 -18.07 -12.40 50.55
C GLN A 55 -17.34 -13.16 49.42
N GLN A 56 -17.96 -14.15 48.81
CA GLN A 56 -17.44 -14.88 47.65
C GLN A 56 -18.49 -14.96 46.56
N ILE A 57 -18.03 -15.11 45.32
CA ILE A 57 -18.91 -15.39 44.20
C ILE A 57 -19.50 -16.80 44.32
N THR A 58 -20.79 -16.94 44.01
CA THR A 58 -21.47 -18.23 43.95
C THR A 58 -21.51 -18.74 42.51
N VAL A 59 -21.89 -20.01 42.33
CA VAL A 59 -22.13 -20.58 40.98
C VAL A 59 -23.16 -19.75 40.21
N ALA A 60 -24.23 -19.28 40.87
CA ALA A 60 -25.22 -18.41 40.23
C ALA A 60 -24.63 -17.03 39.84
N GLY A 61 -23.66 -16.53 40.60
CA GLY A 61 -22.91 -15.32 40.26
C GLY A 61 -21.99 -15.53 39.05
N GLU A 62 -21.31 -16.67 38.96
CA GLU A 62 -20.52 -17.04 37.77
C GLU A 62 -21.42 -17.18 36.53
N GLU A 63 -22.57 -17.84 36.65
CA GLU A 63 -23.57 -17.94 35.58
C GLU A 63 -24.12 -16.57 35.15
N ALA A 64 -24.25 -15.62 36.09
CA ALA A 64 -24.65 -14.25 35.79
C ALA A 64 -23.55 -13.43 35.10
N LEU A 65 -22.27 -13.77 35.31
CA LEU A 65 -21.14 -13.17 34.60
C LEU A 65 -20.88 -13.78 33.22
N ALA A 66 -21.25 -15.05 33.00
CA ALA A 66 -20.96 -15.79 31.77
C ALA A 66 -21.33 -15.04 30.46
N PRO A 67 -22.45 -14.27 30.36
CA PRO A 67 -22.76 -13.51 29.15
C PRO A 67 -21.75 -12.40 28.79
N TYR A 68 -20.94 -11.97 29.77
CA TYR A 68 -19.92 -10.92 29.63
C TYR A 68 -18.51 -11.48 29.41
N ALA A 69 -18.35 -12.81 29.45
CA ALA A 69 -17.08 -13.45 29.16
C ALA A 69 -16.68 -13.18 27.71
N VAL A 70 -15.40 -12.90 27.51
CA VAL A 70 -14.81 -12.72 26.19
C VAL A 70 -14.72 -14.08 25.49
N ASP A 71 -15.29 -14.18 24.29
CA ASP A 71 -15.30 -15.42 23.51
C ASP A 71 -13.94 -15.62 22.83
N ASN A 72 -13.39 -14.58 22.19
CA ASN A 72 -12.16 -14.65 21.39
C ASN A 72 -11.53 -13.27 21.12
N ALA A 73 -10.40 -13.27 20.41
CA ALA A 73 -9.80 -12.08 19.84
C ALA A 73 -9.49 -12.27 18.34
N VAL A 74 -9.57 -11.18 17.58
CA VAL A 74 -9.19 -11.07 16.18
C VAL A 74 -8.07 -10.04 16.06
N ILE A 75 -6.90 -10.47 15.58
CA ILE A 75 -5.77 -9.58 15.27
C ILE A 75 -5.70 -9.40 13.76
N MET A 76 -5.85 -8.16 13.29
CA MET A 76 -5.74 -7.80 11.88
C MET A 76 -4.27 -7.52 11.52
N ALA A 77 -3.70 -8.38 10.67
CA ALA A 77 -2.28 -8.36 10.27
C ALA A 77 -2.10 -8.48 8.75
N ALA A 78 -3.11 -8.10 7.96
CA ALA A 78 -3.12 -8.33 6.51
C ALA A 78 -2.44 -7.22 5.68
N GLY A 79 -2.26 -6.03 6.26
CA GLY A 79 -1.80 -4.84 5.54
C GLY A 79 -0.30 -4.81 5.26
N LEU A 80 0.07 -4.04 4.22
CA LEU A 80 1.46 -3.73 3.88
C LEU A 80 2.12 -2.78 4.89
N SER A 81 1.35 -1.86 5.51
CA SER A 81 1.89 -0.75 6.31
C SER A 81 2.89 0.11 5.50
N SER A 82 2.44 0.63 4.34
CA SER A 82 3.29 1.37 3.40
C SER A 82 4.03 2.57 4.01
N ARG A 83 3.47 3.21 5.04
CA ARG A 83 4.11 4.30 5.79
C ARG A 83 5.39 3.88 6.53
N PHE A 84 5.60 2.58 6.73
CA PHE A 84 6.80 1.99 7.34
C PHE A 84 7.87 1.57 6.32
N ALA A 85 7.78 2.08 5.08
CA ALA A 85 8.86 1.92 4.11
C ALA A 85 10.18 2.45 4.68
N PRO A 86 11.35 1.88 4.29
CA PRO A 86 11.49 0.70 3.45
C PRO A 86 11.29 -0.62 4.19
N ILE A 87 11.22 -0.63 5.53
CA ILE A 87 11.16 -1.85 6.35
C ILE A 87 9.94 -2.72 5.97
N SER A 88 8.80 -2.08 5.71
CA SER A 88 7.58 -2.77 5.28
C SER A 88 7.71 -3.51 3.95
N TYR A 89 8.69 -3.18 3.12
CA TYR A 89 8.96 -3.89 1.86
C TYR A 89 9.56 -5.28 2.12
N GLU A 90 10.27 -5.45 3.23
CA GLU A 90 10.93 -6.69 3.61
C GLU A 90 10.08 -7.55 4.54
N ARG A 91 9.38 -6.92 5.51
CA ARG A 91 8.65 -7.65 6.57
C ARG A 91 7.39 -6.89 7.04
N PRO A 92 6.29 -7.59 7.39
CA PRO A 92 5.09 -6.95 7.93
C PRO A 92 5.36 -6.24 9.28
N LYS A 93 4.69 -5.09 9.51
CA LYS A 93 4.89 -4.28 10.71
C LYS A 93 4.66 -5.05 12.02
N GLY A 94 3.62 -5.89 12.09
CA GLY A 94 3.35 -6.70 13.28
C GLY A 94 4.46 -7.69 13.67
N THR A 95 5.45 -7.93 12.79
CA THR A 95 6.60 -8.81 13.06
C THR A 95 7.85 -8.07 13.53
N LEU A 96 7.78 -6.73 13.61
CA LEU A 96 8.89 -5.92 14.09
C LEU A 96 9.13 -6.13 15.58
N ARG A 97 10.41 -6.06 15.96
CA ARG A 97 10.84 -6.10 17.35
C ARG A 97 10.91 -4.68 17.89
N VAL A 98 10.19 -4.42 18.98
CA VAL A 98 10.21 -3.16 19.71
C VAL A 98 10.55 -3.48 21.16
N ARG A 99 11.62 -2.88 21.68
CA ARG A 99 12.18 -3.17 23.02
C ARG A 99 12.45 -4.66 23.25
N GLY A 100 12.87 -5.37 22.19
CA GLY A 100 13.21 -6.79 22.21
C GLY A 100 12.03 -7.75 21.96
N GLU A 101 10.79 -7.27 22.01
CA GLU A 101 9.58 -8.07 21.85
C GLU A 101 8.99 -7.92 20.45
N VAL A 102 8.51 -9.00 19.85
CA VAL A 102 7.78 -8.92 18.57
C VAL A 102 6.36 -8.40 18.85
N LEU A 103 5.91 -7.36 18.13
CA LEU A 103 4.63 -6.67 18.39
C LEU A 103 3.46 -7.65 18.54
N ILE A 104 3.25 -8.50 17.53
CA ILE A 104 2.14 -9.45 17.54
C ILE A 104 2.30 -10.55 18.59
N GLU A 105 3.53 -11.01 18.85
CA GLU A 105 3.79 -12.03 19.88
C GLU A 105 3.40 -11.50 21.26
N ARG A 106 3.84 -10.28 21.59
CA ARG A 106 3.49 -9.60 22.85
C ARG A 106 1.98 -9.47 23.01
N GLN A 107 1.27 -9.07 21.96
CA GLN A 107 -0.18 -8.92 22.01
C GLN A 107 -0.89 -10.27 22.24
N ILE A 108 -0.43 -11.35 21.60
CA ILE A 108 -0.95 -12.71 21.81
C ILE A 108 -0.68 -13.18 23.25
N GLU A 109 0.52 -12.94 23.77
CA GLU A 109 0.88 -13.27 25.15
C GLU A 109 0.00 -12.53 26.16
N GLN A 110 -0.26 -11.24 25.95
CA GLN A 110 -1.17 -10.45 26.79
C GLN A 110 -2.62 -10.97 26.74
N LEU A 111 -3.11 -11.37 25.57
CA LEU A 111 -4.43 -12.01 25.44
C LEU A 111 -4.50 -13.32 26.24
N HIS A 112 -3.47 -14.18 26.12
CA HIS A 112 -3.39 -15.44 26.85
C HIS A 112 -3.32 -15.22 28.38
N GLU A 113 -2.55 -14.25 28.84
CA GLU A 113 -2.48 -13.85 30.25
C GLU A 113 -3.84 -13.40 30.80
N ALA A 114 -4.66 -12.77 29.97
CA ALA A 114 -6.03 -12.39 30.30
C ALA A 114 -7.04 -13.56 30.22
N GLY A 115 -6.58 -14.76 29.86
CA GLY A 115 -7.40 -15.97 29.72
C GLY A 115 -8.07 -16.14 28.35
N ILE A 116 -7.74 -15.29 27.37
CA ILE A 116 -8.33 -15.30 26.03
C ILE A 116 -7.42 -16.10 25.11
N THR A 117 -7.73 -17.38 24.92
CA THR A 117 -6.87 -18.32 24.16
C THR A 117 -7.38 -18.63 22.76
N ASP A 118 -8.66 -18.35 22.46
CA ASP A 118 -9.15 -18.39 21.08
C ASP A 118 -8.76 -17.09 20.39
N VAL A 119 -7.59 -17.08 19.74
CA VAL A 119 -7.07 -15.94 19.00
C VAL A 119 -7.03 -16.27 17.51
N ILE A 120 -7.61 -15.40 16.69
CA ILE A 120 -7.61 -15.48 15.24
C ILE A 120 -6.72 -14.38 14.69
N VAL A 121 -5.69 -14.73 13.93
CA VAL A 121 -4.83 -13.76 13.23
C VAL A 121 -5.18 -13.76 11.75
N VAL A 122 -5.67 -12.63 11.25
CA VAL A 122 -6.01 -12.46 9.83
C VAL A 122 -4.83 -11.85 9.09
N VAL A 123 -4.22 -12.62 8.19
CA VAL A 123 -2.96 -12.31 7.51
C VAL A 123 -3.15 -12.15 6.00
N GLY A 124 -2.27 -11.42 5.32
CA GLY A 124 -2.41 -11.10 3.90
C GLY A 124 -1.05 -10.90 3.25
N TYR A 125 -0.57 -9.66 3.23
CA TYR A 125 0.77 -9.33 2.78
C TYR A 125 1.83 -10.13 3.56
N ARG A 126 2.73 -10.83 2.84
CA ARG A 126 3.79 -11.70 3.40
C ARG A 126 3.31 -12.61 4.54
N LYS A 127 2.10 -13.17 4.41
CA LYS A 127 1.42 -14.03 5.40
C LYS A 127 2.29 -15.13 6.03
N GLU A 128 3.24 -15.67 5.28
CA GLU A 128 4.17 -16.72 5.72
C GLU A 128 4.97 -16.33 6.97
N TYR A 129 5.22 -15.04 7.18
CA TYR A 129 5.88 -14.52 8.38
C TYR A 129 5.07 -14.77 9.66
N PHE A 130 3.77 -15.05 9.57
CA PHE A 130 2.90 -15.24 10.73
C PHE A 130 2.55 -16.71 10.99
N PHE A 131 2.84 -17.63 10.07
CA PHE A 131 2.40 -19.03 10.19
C PHE A 131 2.95 -19.75 11.41
N TYR A 132 4.15 -19.40 11.86
CA TYR A 132 4.77 -19.99 13.05
C TYR A 132 3.96 -19.71 14.34
N LEU A 133 3.15 -18.64 14.37
CA LEU A 133 2.34 -18.29 15.52
C LEU A 133 1.31 -19.38 15.85
N ALA A 134 0.83 -20.11 14.84
CA ALA A 134 -0.11 -21.21 15.05
C ALA A 134 0.48 -22.33 15.91
N GLU A 135 1.74 -22.70 15.66
CA GLU A 135 2.44 -23.73 16.43
C GLU A 135 2.92 -23.20 17.78
N LYS A 136 3.49 -21.98 17.79
CA LYS A 136 4.08 -21.38 19.00
C LYS A 136 3.04 -21.01 20.06
N TYR A 137 1.90 -20.49 19.62
CA TYR A 137 0.88 -19.91 20.49
C TYR A 137 -0.49 -20.58 20.38
N GLY A 138 -0.73 -21.47 19.42
CA GLY A 138 -2.04 -22.10 19.24
C GLY A 138 -3.10 -21.20 18.61
N VAL A 139 -2.69 -20.08 17.99
CA VAL A 139 -3.62 -19.17 17.29
C VAL A 139 -4.12 -19.76 15.97
N LYS A 140 -5.28 -19.30 15.51
CA LYS A 140 -5.84 -19.67 14.19
C LYS A 140 -5.41 -18.65 13.15
N ILE A 141 -4.84 -19.10 12.04
CA ILE A 141 -4.47 -18.23 10.91
C ILE A 141 -5.58 -18.23 9.87
N VAL A 142 -6.03 -17.04 9.47
CA VAL A 142 -6.98 -16.83 8.36
C VAL A 142 -6.31 -15.97 7.30
N VAL A 143 -6.26 -16.45 6.06
CA VAL A 143 -5.61 -15.73 4.96
C VAL A 143 -6.64 -14.86 4.23
N ASN A 144 -6.41 -13.55 4.22
CA ASN A 144 -7.12 -12.58 3.40
C ASN A 144 -6.44 -12.45 2.04
N SER A 145 -7.07 -12.96 0.99
CA SER A 145 -6.60 -12.82 -0.40
C SER A 145 -6.91 -11.45 -1.02
N GLU A 146 -7.83 -10.68 -0.44
CA GLU A 146 -8.27 -9.37 -0.94
C GLU A 146 -7.50 -8.21 -0.28
N TYR A 147 -6.42 -8.48 0.45
CA TYR A 147 -5.65 -7.46 1.18
C TYR A 147 -5.08 -6.33 0.30
N ALA A 148 -4.90 -6.59 -1.00
CA ALA A 148 -4.38 -5.61 -1.95
C ALA A 148 -5.48 -4.70 -2.52
N THR A 149 -6.73 -5.16 -2.54
CA THR A 149 -7.86 -4.45 -3.16
C THR A 149 -8.86 -3.93 -2.13
N ARG A 150 -8.72 -4.31 -0.85
CA ARG A 150 -9.59 -3.91 0.25
C ARG A 150 -8.79 -3.50 1.49
N ASN A 151 -9.38 -2.58 2.24
CA ASN A 151 -8.84 -2.13 3.52
C ASN A 151 -9.18 -3.12 4.67
N ASN A 152 -8.94 -2.74 5.93
CA ASN A 152 -9.08 -3.62 7.10
C ASN A 152 -10.49 -4.24 7.29
N ASN A 153 -11.55 -3.68 6.68
CA ASN A 153 -12.89 -4.27 6.66
C ASN A 153 -12.90 -5.68 6.03
N GLY A 154 -12.00 -5.95 5.07
CA GLY A 154 -11.85 -7.27 4.45
C GLY A 154 -11.40 -8.34 5.44
N SER A 155 -10.62 -7.95 6.45
CA SER A 155 -10.19 -8.87 7.51
C SER A 155 -11.37 -9.29 8.38
N LEU A 156 -12.24 -8.34 8.78
CA LEU A 156 -13.43 -8.66 9.58
C LEU A 156 -14.47 -9.45 8.80
N TRP A 157 -14.60 -9.21 7.49
CA TRP A 157 -15.48 -9.98 6.63
C TRP A 157 -15.22 -11.49 6.68
N LEU A 158 -13.94 -11.88 6.64
CA LEU A 158 -13.53 -13.28 6.62
C LEU A 158 -13.81 -14.03 7.91
N VAL A 159 -13.93 -13.31 9.03
CA VAL A 159 -14.12 -13.89 10.36
C VAL A 159 -15.46 -13.49 10.98
N ARG A 160 -16.37 -12.90 10.20
CA ARG A 160 -17.66 -12.36 10.69
C ARG A 160 -18.53 -13.37 11.44
N ASP A 161 -18.43 -14.66 11.10
CA ASP A 161 -19.13 -15.76 11.78
C ASP A 161 -18.49 -16.15 13.13
N LYS A 162 -17.33 -15.56 13.45
CA LYS A 162 -16.60 -15.75 14.72
C LYS A 162 -16.67 -14.51 15.62
N ILE A 163 -17.21 -13.39 15.16
CA ILE A 163 -17.27 -12.15 15.94
C ILE A 163 -18.53 -12.17 16.82
N ALA A 164 -18.34 -12.10 18.14
CA ALA A 164 -19.43 -12.08 19.12
C ALA A 164 -19.05 -11.24 20.35
N ASN A 165 -18.51 -11.83 21.42
CA ASN A 165 -17.83 -11.10 22.49
C ASN A 165 -16.33 -11.08 22.18
N THR A 166 -15.90 -10.14 21.35
CA THR A 166 -14.63 -10.24 20.62
C THR A 166 -13.79 -9.00 20.79
N TYR A 167 -12.52 -9.18 21.14
CA TYR A 167 -11.52 -8.14 20.93
C TYR A 167 -11.13 -8.06 19.46
N VAL A 168 -11.08 -6.86 18.89
CA VAL A 168 -10.53 -6.61 17.56
C VAL A 168 -9.33 -5.69 17.73
N CYS A 169 -8.17 -6.14 17.26
CA CYS A 169 -6.88 -5.49 17.47
C CYS A 169 -6.14 -5.31 16.14
N SER A 170 -5.29 -4.29 16.08
CA SER A 170 -4.30 -4.14 15.02
C SER A 170 -3.01 -4.87 15.44
N SER A 171 -2.34 -5.51 14.49
CA SER A 171 -1.13 -6.33 14.77
C SER A 171 0.08 -5.53 15.24
N ASP A 172 -0.02 -4.21 15.18
CA ASP A 172 1.05 -3.23 15.35
C ASP A 172 0.85 -2.30 16.56
N ASP A 173 -0.14 -2.59 17.41
CA ASP A 173 -0.32 -1.92 18.70
C ASP A 173 0.74 -2.42 19.70
N TYR A 174 1.44 -1.50 20.36
CA TYR A 174 2.30 -1.81 21.50
C TYR A 174 1.63 -1.34 22.80
N PHE A 175 1.18 -2.30 23.61
CA PHE A 175 0.64 -2.04 24.95
C PHE A 175 1.73 -2.18 26.02
N THR A 176 2.03 -1.10 26.76
CA THR A 176 3.02 -1.15 27.86
C THR A 176 2.52 -1.93 29.08
N GLU A 177 1.21 -1.95 29.28
CA GLU A 177 0.49 -2.74 30.28
C GLU A 177 -0.55 -3.62 29.58
N ASN A 178 -0.89 -4.78 30.15
CA ASN A 178 -1.89 -5.68 29.55
C ASN A 178 -3.29 -5.05 29.62
N PRO A 179 -3.93 -4.69 28.48
CA PRO A 179 -5.20 -3.99 28.49
C PRO A 179 -6.42 -4.94 28.47
N PHE A 180 -6.20 -6.24 28.29
CA PHE A 180 -7.24 -7.22 28.04
C PHE A 180 -7.85 -7.76 29.32
N GLU A 181 -9.14 -8.05 29.28
CA GLU A 181 -9.90 -8.57 30.41
C GLU A 181 -10.71 -9.80 30.01
N SER A 182 -10.75 -10.81 30.89
CA SER A 182 -11.55 -12.02 30.65
C SER A 182 -13.06 -11.77 30.52
N HIS A 183 -13.57 -10.67 31.08
CA HIS A 183 -14.98 -10.29 31.03
C HIS A 183 -15.11 -8.79 30.82
N VAL A 184 -16.01 -8.38 29.92
CA VAL A 184 -16.23 -6.98 29.57
C VAL A 184 -17.73 -6.68 29.56
N TYR A 185 -18.13 -5.60 30.21
CA TYR A 185 -19.54 -5.24 30.40
C TYR A 185 -20.29 -4.94 29.10
N ARG A 186 -19.65 -4.24 28.17
CA ARG A 186 -20.25 -3.78 26.92
C ARG A 186 -19.19 -3.36 25.89
N ALA A 187 -19.61 -3.18 24.65
CA ALA A 187 -18.76 -2.71 23.57
C ALA A 187 -18.10 -1.36 23.92
N TYR A 188 -16.81 -1.24 23.65
CA TYR A 188 -16.07 0.00 23.86
C TYR A 188 -14.98 0.19 22.81
N TYR A 189 -14.59 1.45 22.59
CA TYR A 189 -13.40 1.82 21.82
C TYR A 189 -12.33 2.40 22.75
N SER A 190 -11.08 1.93 22.65
CA SER A 190 -9.98 2.48 23.43
C SER A 190 -9.57 3.86 22.95
N ALA A 191 -9.31 4.76 23.90
CA ALA A 191 -9.05 6.15 23.58
C ALA A 191 -7.95 6.74 24.46
N GLN A 192 -7.15 7.61 23.87
CA GLN A 192 -6.14 8.40 24.55
C GLN A 192 -6.42 9.89 24.30
N TYR A 193 -6.04 10.74 25.25
CA TYR A 193 -6.23 12.18 25.13
C TYR A 193 -5.02 12.81 24.45
N VAL A 194 -5.24 13.55 23.38
CA VAL A 194 -4.20 14.33 22.69
C VAL A 194 -4.35 15.79 23.02
N LYS A 195 -3.27 16.39 23.54
CA LYS A 195 -3.17 17.82 23.78
C LYS A 195 -2.63 18.52 22.53
N GLY A 196 -3.24 19.64 22.15
CA GLY A 196 -2.89 20.33 20.91
C GLY A 196 -3.62 19.77 19.70
N GLU A 197 -3.16 20.14 18.51
CA GLU A 197 -3.77 19.75 17.23
C GLU A 197 -3.46 18.29 16.89
N THR A 198 -4.41 17.64 16.23
CA THR A 198 -4.29 16.26 15.79
C THR A 198 -5.13 16.07 14.53
N ASP A 199 -4.66 15.22 13.62
CA ASP A 199 -5.40 14.78 12.43
C ASP A 199 -6.14 13.45 12.66
N GLU A 200 -6.15 12.96 13.90
CA GLU A 200 -6.72 11.67 14.28
C GLU A 200 -8.26 11.66 14.38
N TRP A 201 -8.80 10.47 14.59
CA TRP A 201 -10.24 10.21 14.75
C TRP A 201 -10.73 10.66 16.12
N CYS A 202 -11.20 11.91 16.20
CA CYS A 202 -11.61 12.57 17.43
C CYS A 202 -13.03 12.17 17.87
N LEU A 203 -13.15 11.67 19.10
CA LEU A 203 -14.41 11.17 19.68
C LEU A 203 -15.28 12.30 20.24
N LYS A 204 -16.59 12.19 20.04
CA LYS A 204 -17.62 12.94 20.76
C LYS A 204 -18.44 11.96 21.60
N THR A 205 -18.65 12.29 22.87
CA THR A 205 -19.40 11.44 23.78
C THR A 205 -20.49 12.20 24.52
N ASP A 206 -21.52 11.49 24.96
CA ASP A 206 -22.45 12.02 25.95
C ASP A 206 -21.85 11.97 27.39
N THR A 207 -22.67 12.27 28.39
CA THR A 207 -22.28 12.27 29.81
C THR A 207 -21.98 10.89 30.38
N ASP A 208 -22.55 9.84 29.78
CA ASP A 208 -22.35 8.45 30.19
C ASP A 208 -21.21 7.77 29.41
N GLY A 209 -20.54 8.52 28.53
CA GLY A 209 -19.42 8.06 27.72
C GLY A 209 -19.85 7.30 26.46
N LEU A 210 -21.14 7.29 26.11
CA LEU A 210 -21.60 6.75 24.83
C LEU A 210 -21.01 7.59 23.69
N ILE A 211 -20.39 6.92 22.72
CA ILE A 211 -19.84 7.60 21.56
C ILE A 211 -21.00 8.00 20.65
N THR A 212 -21.12 9.30 20.37
CA THR A 212 -22.22 9.89 19.59
C THR A 212 -21.74 10.51 18.27
N GLY A 213 -20.43 10.64 18.09
CA GLY A 213 -19.84 11.20 16.87
C GLY A 213 -18.35 10.95 16.80
N VAL A 214 -17.81 10.94 15.58
CA VAL A 214 -16.38 10.96 15.30
C VAL A 214 -16.10 11.99 14.22
N THR A 215 -15.03 12.75 14.37
CA THR A 215 -14.55 13.68 13.34
C THR A 215 -13.05 13.50 13.15
N VAL A 216 -12.59 13.44 11.91
CA VAL A 216 -11.15 13.44 11.61
C VAL A 216 -10.63 14.86 11.77
N GLY A 217 -9.55 15.01 12.54
CA GLY A 217 -9.00 16.32 12.86
C GLY A 217 -9.67 16.96 14.08
N GLY A 218 -8.86 17.56 14.93
CA GLY A 218 -9.34 18.21 16.15
C GLY A 218 -8.24 18.80 17.00
N ARG A 219 -8.63 19.19 18.22
CA ARG A 219 -7.70 19.76 19.20
C ARG A 219 -8.14 19.41 20.61
N ASP A 220 -7.18 19.12 21.49
CA ASP A 220 -7.42 18.95 22.93
C ASP A 220 -8.59 17.97 23.20
N THR A 221 -8.47 16.76 22.64
CA THR A 221 -9.60 15.82 22.51
C THR A 221 -9.17 14.36 22.69
N TRP A 222 -10.15 13.49 22.96
CA TRP A 222 -9.96 12.05 22.97
C TRP A 222 -10.00 11.50 21.55
N ILE A 223 -9.05 10.65 21.19
CA ILE A 223 -8.96 10.02 19.87
C ILE A 223 -9.19 8.51 19.98
N MET A 224 -9.66 7.90 18.89
CA MET A 224 -9.69 6.44 18.73
C MET A 224 -8.26 5.93 18.57
N LEU A 225 -7.79 5.07 19.47
CA LEU A 225 -6.42 4.54 19.44
C LEU A 225 -6.36 3.18 20.13
N GLY A 226 -5.88 2.14 19.44
CA GLY A 226 -5.67 0.77 19.92
C GLY A 226 -6.86 -0.16 19.71
N HIS A 227 -6.95 -1.18 20.58
CA HIS A 227 -7.95 -2.25 20.50
C HIS A 227 -9.39 -1.80 20.78
N VAL A 228 -10.33 -2.46 20.10
CA VAL A 228 -11.77 -2.30 20.36
C VAL A 228 -12.34 -3.60 20.92
N TYR A 229 -13.38 -3.50 21.74
CA TYR A 229 -14.15 -4.66 22.17
C TYR A 229 -15.56 -4.59 21.60
N PHE A 230 -15.99 -5.64 20.92
CA PHE A 230 -17.36 -5.82 20.47
C PHE A 230 -18.09 -6.76 21.43
N ASP A 231 -19.22 -6.32 21.98
CA ASP A 231 -20.15 -7.21 22.64
C ASP A 231 -21.09 -7.87 21.63
N ARG A 232 -21.85 -8.89 22.05
CA ARG A 232 -22.80 -9.60 21.18
C ARG A 232 -23.80 -8.69 20.46
N GLU A 233 -24.27 -7.60 21.09
CA GLU A 233 -25.23 -6.68 20.48
C GLU A 233 -24.58 -5.87 19.36
N PHE A 234 -23.37 -5.35 19.62
CA PHE A 234 -22.56 -4.66 18.63
C PHE A 234 -22.22 -5.58 17.47
N SER A 235 -21.66 -6.76 17.75
CA SER A 235 -21.21 -7.72 16.74
C SER A 235 -22.32 -8.12 15.77
N ARG A 236 -23.50 -8.48 16.29
CA ARG A 236 -24.66 -8.81 15.46
C ARG A 236 -25.03 -7.65 14.52
N THR A 237 -25.14 -6.44 15.08
CA THR A 237 -25.55 -5.24 14.33
C THR A 237 -24.51 -4.87 13.29
N PHE A 238 -23.22 -4.93 13.65
CA PHE A 238 -22.11 -4.61 12.76
C PHE A 238 -22.00 -5.62 11.62
N VAL A 239 -22.15 -6.92 11.88
CA VAL A 239 -22.13 -7.96 10.84
C VAL A 239 -23.31 -7.79 9.88
N GLU A 240 -24.52 -7.53 10.38
CA GLU A 240 -25.70 -7.24 9.54
C GLU A 240 -25.43 -6.04 8.60
N ILE A 241 -24.83 -4.96 9.12
CA ILE A 241 -24.45 -3.79 8.32
C ILE A 241 -23.37 -4.16 7.31
N LEU A 242 -22.29 -4.81 7.75
CA LEU A 242 -21.16 -5.20 6.89
C LEU A 242 -21.64 -6.06 5.72
N GLU A 243 -22.50 -7.06 5.95
CA GLU A 243 -23.11 -7.88 4.90
C GLU A 243 -23.91 -7.09 3.88
N SER A 244 -24.57 -6.01 4.29
CA SER A 244 -25.33 -5.15 3.38
C SER A 244 -24.46 -4.24 2.51
N VAL A 245 -23.26 -3.85 2.99
CA VAL A 245 -22.41 -2.86 2.31
C VAL A 245 -21.14 -3.46 1.69
N TYR A 246 -20.78 -4.70 2.03
CA TYR A 246 -19.47 -5.27 1.72
C TYR A 246 -19.19 -5.22 0.22
N HIS A 247 -20.10 -5.71 -0.63
CA HIS A 247 -19.89 -5.81 -2.07
C HIS A 247 -20.03 -4.49 -2.85
N LEU A 248 -20.26 -3.36 -2.17
CA LEU A 248 -20.31 -2.04 -2.80
C LEU A 248 -18.89 -1.53 -3.10
N SER A 249 -18.70 -0.94 -4.29
CA SER A 249 -17.41 -0.39 -4.73
C SER A 249 -16.88 0.69 -3.79
N GLU A 250 -17.76 1.55 -3.28
CA GLU A 250 -17.40 2.63 -2.35
C GLU A 250 -16.99 2.14 -0.95
N THR A 251 -17.26 0.87 -0.62
CA THR A 251 -16.92 0.26 0.66
C THR A 251 -15.53 -0.36 0.65
N ALA A 252 -15.04 -0.80 -0.51
CA ALA A 252 -13.71 -1.42 -0.64
C ALA A 252 -12.57 -0.62 0.03
N PRO A 253 -12.46 0.72 -0.14
CA PRO A 253 -11.37 1.50 0.47
C PRO A 253 -11.59 1.84 1.95
N LYS A 254 -12.80 1.63 2.51
CA LYS A 254 -13.14 2.09 3.88
C LYS A 254 -12.47 1.25 4.95
N LEU A 255 -11.97 1.89 6.01
CA LEU A 255 -11.70 1.21 7.27
C LEU A 255 -13.02 0.69 7.88
N TRP A 256 -12.99 -0.37 8.68
CA TRP A 256 -14.19 -0.86 9.39
C TRP A 256 -14.71 0.21 10.36
N GLU A 257 -13.80 1.01 10.92
CA GLU A 257 -14.08 2.19 11.73
C GLU A 257 -14.96 3.19 10.96
N GLN A 258 -14.73 3.39 9.67
CA GLN A 258 -15.57 4.26 8.84
C GLN A 258 -16.99 3.68 8.68
N ILE A 259 -17.12 2.36 8.50
CA ILE A 259 -18.43 1.69 8.42
C ILE A 259 -19.20 1.87 9.74
N TYR A 260 -18.51 1.74 10.87
CA TYR A 260 -19.07 2.03 12.19
C TYR A 260 -19.51 3.49 12.32
N VAL A 261 -18.66 4.45 11.95
CA VAL A 261 -18.94 5.88 12.05
C VAL A 261 -20.12 6.31 11.16
N ASP A 262 -20.21 5.76 9.94
CA ASP A 262 -21.32 6.02 9.02
C ASP A 262 -22.68 5.62 9.62
N GLN A 263 -22.69 4.69 10.57
CA GLN A 263 -23.88 4.13 11.23
C GLN A 263 -23.84 4.32 12.75
N ILE A 264 -23.14 5.34 13.25
CA ILE A 264 -22.80 5.45 14.68
C ILE A 264 -24.00 5.36 15.64
N ASN A 265 -25.16 5.88 15.21
CA ASN A 265 -26.40 5.89 16.00
C ASN A 265 -27.04 4.49 16.16
N ALA A 266 -26.61 3.50 15.37
CA ALA A 266 -27.05 2.11 15.50
C ALA A 266 -26.37 1.37 16.66
N PHE A 267 -25.29 1.93 17.22
CA PHE A 267 -24.43 1.24 18.17
C PHE A 267 -24.49 1.86 19.56
N LYS A 268 -24.22 1.01 20.57
CA LYS A 268 -24.11 1.44 21.98
C LYS A 268 -22.70 1.24 22.53
N MET A 269 -21.71 1.72 21.78
CA MET A 269 -20.29 1.64 22.11
C MET A 269 -19.88 2.83 22.99
N VAL A 270 -19.15 2.56 24.07
CA VAL A 270 -18.66 3.61 24.99
C VAL A 270 -17.17 3.88 24.80
N ILE A 271 -16.71 5.06 25.21
CA ILE A 271 -15.28 5.35 25.29
C ILE A 271 -14.62 4.59 26.45
N ARG A 272 -13.46 3.97 26.22
CA ARG A 272 -12.56 3.50 27.28
C ARG A 272 -11.26 4.29 27.26
N LYS A 273 -11.05 5.07 28.32
CA LYS A 273 -9.92 6.01 28.42
C LYS A 273 -8.68 5.32 28.97
N TYR A 274 -7.57 5.48 28.28
CA TYR A 274 -6.25 5.02 28.69
C TYR A 274 -5.33 6.22 28.97
N PRO A 275 -4.44 6.11 29.98
CA PRO A 275 -3.37 7.08 30.17
C PRO A 275 -2.44 7.17 28.96
N GLU A 276 -1.75 8.31 28.85
CA GLU A 276 -0.70 8.53 27.87
C GLU A 276 0.42 7.47 28.00
N GLY A 277 0.90 6.95 26.86
CA GLY A 277 1.96 5.94 26.80
C GLY A 277 1.53 4.49 27.07
N VAL A 278 0.26 4.24 27.45
CA VAL A 278 -0.24 2.86 27.61
C VAL A 278 -0.42 2.16 26.27
N ILE A 279 -1.02 2.87 25.32
CA ILE A 279 -1.23 2.42 23.93
C ILE A 279 -0.28 3.22 23.06
N ASN A 280 0.50 2.53 22.23
CA ASN A 280 1.41 3.15 21.27
C ASN A 280 1.18 2.49 19.91
N GLU A 281 0.76 3.29 18.94
CA GLU A 281 0.76 2.95 17.51
C GLU A 281 1.84 3.79 16.84
N PHE A 282 2.60 3.18 15.94
CA PHE A 282 3.69 3.87 15.24
C PHE A 282 3.29 4.12 13.79
N ASP A 283 3.12 5.36 13.37
CA ASP A 283 2.76 5.67 11.98
C ASP A 283 3.98 5.85 11.08
N SER A 284 5.15 6.10 11.68
CA SER A 284 6.43 6.25 11.00
C SER A 284 7.58 5.50 11.69
N VAL A 285 8.65 5.26 10.94
CA VAL A 285 9.92 4.74 11.49
C VAL A 285 10.49 5.70 12.55
N ASP A 286 10.31 7.00 12.37
CA ASP A 286 10.78 8.04 13.29
C ASP A 286 10.05 8.03 14.65
N GLU A 287 8.74 7.79 14.66
CA GLU A 287 7.99 7.60 15.91
C GLU A 287 8.44 6.36 16.65
N LEU A 288 8.64 5.24 15.94
CA LEU A 288 9.12 4.01 16.56
C LEU A 288 10.54 4.19 17.11
N ARG A 289 11.43 4.85 16.34
CA ARG A 289 12.78 5.21 16.81
C ARG A 289 12.75 6.12 18.06
N SER A 290 11.79 7.04 18.13
CA SER A 290 11.61 7.89 19.32
C SER A 290 11.20 7.09 20.55
N PHE A 291 10.42 6.02 20.36
CA PHE A 291 9.97 5.12 21.42
C PHE A 291 11.00 4.06 21.82
N ASP A 292 11.77 3.54 20.86
CA ASP A 292 12.86 2.60 21.01
C ASP A 292 14.11 3.10 20.24
N PRO A 293 15.00 3.87 20.92
CA PRO A 293 16.18 4.45 20.28
C PRO A 293 17.15 3.44 19.67
N PHE A 294 17.10 2.17 20.10
CA PHE A 294 17.94 1.09 19.57
C PHE A 294 17.28 0.33 18.43
N PHE A 295 16.08 0.74 17.98
CA PHE A 295 15.36 0.05 16.92
C PHE A 295 16.21 -0.07 15.65
N MET A 296 16.75 1.03 15.14
CA MET A 296 17.52 1.03 13.89
C MET A 296 18.77 0.15 13.94
N GLU A 297 19.40 0.02 15.12
CA GLU A 297 20.57 -0.86 15.30
C GLU A 297 20.20 -2.36 15.29
N ASN A 298 18.95 -2.68 15.64
CA ASN A 298 18.44 -4.05 15.76
C ASN A 298 17.53 -4.47 14.60
N VAL A 299 17.19 -3.53 13.71
CA VAL A 299 16.43 -3.80 12.50
C VAL A 299 17.38 -4.40 11.48
N ASP A 300 17.27 -5.72 11.32
CA ASP A 300 17.88 -6.46 10.24
C ASP A 300 17.18 -6.09 8.91
N SER A 301 17.72 -5.10 8.19
CA SER A 301 17.18 -4.65 6.90
C SER A 301 18.28 -4.59 5.86
N GLU A 302 18.12 -5.36 4.78
CA GLU A 302 19.04 -5.33 3.65
C GLU A 302 18.99 -3.96 2.97
N ILE A 303 17.83 -3.31 2.96
CA ILE A 303 17.66 -1.97 2.38
C ILE A 303 18.57 -0.94 3.11
N PHE A 304 18.59 -0.93 4.45
CA PHE A 304 19.47 -0.03 5.18
C PHE A 304 20.95 -0.36 5.00
N GLU A 305 21.33 -1.64 4.94
CA GLU A 305 22.70 -2.05 4.63
C GLU A 305 23.12 -1.63 3.21
N ASN A 306 22.21 -1.72 2.24
CA ASN A 306 22.45 -1.25 0.87
C ASN A 306 22.67 0.27 0.82
N ILE A 307 21.88 1.05 1.55
CA ILE A 307 22.04 2.50 1.67
C ILE A 307 23.39 2.84 2.30
N LYS A 308 23.71 2.24 3.44
CA LYS A 308 24.98 2.42 4.16
C LYS A 308 26.18 2.09 3.28
N LYS A 309 26.16 0.97 2.57
CA LYS A 309 27.24 0.56 1.67
C LYS A 309 27.40 1.53 0.49
N THR A 310 26.30 2.05 -0.04
CA THR A 310 26.30 2.94 -1.20
C THR A 310 26.74 4.36 -0.85
N LEU A 311 26.25 4.90 0.27
CA LEU A 311 26.49 6.30 0.68
C LEU A 311 27.63 6.45 1.69
N GLY A 312 28.09 5.36 2.31
CA GLY A 312 29.13 5.41 3.33
C GLY A 312 28.70 6.10 4.63
N CYS A 313 27.41 6.00 4.98
CA CYS A 313 26.83 6.63 6.18
C CYS A 313 26.55 5.62 7.30
N ASP A 314 26.23 6.10 8.50
CA ASP A 314 25.66 5.25 9.55
C ASP A 314 24.14 5.06 9.32
N VAL A 315 23.55 3.98 9.83
CA VAL A 315 22.10 3.75 9.72
C VAL A 315 21.32 4.83 10.49
N ASN A 316 21.90 5.37 11.56
CA ASN A 316 21.32 6.44 12.35
C ASN A 316 21.30 7.79 11.63
N ASP A 317 22.10 7.95 10.56
CA ASP A 317 22.09 9.15 9.72
C ASP A 317 20.91 9.17 8.74
N ILE A 318 20.21 8.04 8.57
CA ILE A 318 19.05 7.91 7.68
C ILE A 318 17.82 8.47 8.39
N GLN A 319 17.16 9.44 7.77
CA GLN A 319 16.00 10.15 8.31
C GLN A 319 15.00 10.47 7.20
N ASP A 320 13.84 11.01 7.58
CA ASP A 320 12.79 11.49 6.65
C ASP A 320 12.38 10.44 5.62
N VAL A 321 12.04 9.25 6.14
CA VAL A 321 11.74 8.09 5.32
C VAL A 321 10.24 7.99 5.09
N TYR A 322 9.80 8.05 3.84
CA TYR A 322 8.39 7.92 3.49
C TYR A 322 8.19 7.29 2.10
N PRO A 323 7.09 6.55 1.87
CA PRO A 323 6.81 5.95 0.57
C PRO A 323 6.50 7.02 -0.48
N LEU A 324 7.02 6.82 -1.70
CA LEU A 324 6.67 7.63 -2.87
C LEU A 324 5.56 6.93 -3.64
N LYS A 325 4.45 7.62 -3.90
CA LYS A 325 3.24 7.06 -4.54
C LYS A 325 3.30 6.98 -6.07
N GLN A 326 4.45 7.27 -6.69
CA GLN A 326 4.59 7.30 -8.15
C GLN A 326 5.25 6.00 -8.65
N GLY A 327 4.59 5.34 -9.60
CA GLY A 327 5.02 4.09 -10.24
C GLY A 327 4.05 2.92 -10.00
N ILE A 328 3.69 2.20 -11.07
CA ILE A 328 2.73 1.08 -11.02
C ILE A 328 3.40 -0.23 -10.54
N THR A 329 4.70 -0.40 -10.81
CA THR A 329 5.40 -1.69 -10.72
C THR A 329 6.40 -1.81 -9.57
N ASN A 330 6.85 -0.69 -8.97
CA ASN A 330 7.99 -0.67 -8.04
C ASN A 330 7.65 0.01 -6.70
N LEU A 331 8.23 -0.51 -5.61
CA LEU A 331 8.09 0.06 -4.27
C LEU A 331 9.19 1.08 -4.03
N SER A 332 8.86 2.36 -4.10
CA SER A 332 9.83 3.45 -3.94
C SER A 332 9.64 4.18 -2.61
N CYS A 333 10.72 4.59 -1.96
CA CYS A 333 10.65 5.49 -0.81
C CYS A 333 11.71 6.58 -0.89
N HIS A 334 11.36 7.75 -0.38
CA HIS A 334 12.28 8.82 -0.08
C HIS A 334 13.08 8.47 1.19
N PHE A 335 14.31 8.95 1.26
CA PHE A 335 15.08 9.05 2.50
C PHE A 335 16.14 10.16 2.40
N ALA A 336 16.49 10.75 3.53
CA ALA A 336 17.54 11.76 3.64
C ALA A 336 18.75 11.25 4.44
N VAL A 337 19.95 11.63 4.02
CA VAL A 337 21.20 11.38 4.74
C VAL A 337 22.03 12.66 4.73
N THR A 338 22.37 13.19 5.91
CA THR A 338 23.24 14.37 6.07
C THR A 338 22.83 15.58 5.20
N GLY A 339 21.52 15.86 5.10
CA GLY A 339 20.98 16.99 4.33
C GLY A 339 20.95 16.79 2.81
N HIS A 340 21.17 15.56 2.34
CA HIS A 340 20.95 15.18 0.94
C HIS A 340 19.80 14.20 0.86
N GLU A 341 18.98 14.32 -0.18
CA GLU A 341 17.75 13.56 -0.37
C GLU A 341 17.89 12.53 -1.48
N TYR A 342 17.29 11.36 -1.28
CA TYR A 342 17.48 10.18 -2.13
C TYR A 342 16.17 9.42 -2.29
N VAL A 343 16.13 8.60 -3.34
CA VAL A 343 15.07 7.63 -3.61
C VAL A 343 15.67 6.24 -3.60
N TYR A 344 15.12 5.35 -2.77
CA TYR A 344 15.37 3.91 -2.83
C TYR A 344 14.21 3.25 -3.59
N ARG A 345 14.51 2.56 -4.68
CA ARG A 345 13.56 1.70 -5.40
C ARG A 345 13.82 0.25 -5.03
N HIS A 346 12.86 -0.38 -4.37
CA HIS A 346 12.84 -1.81 -4.11
C HIS A 346 12.03 -2.51 -5.22
N PRO A 347 12.51 -3.63 -5.77
CA PRO A 347 11.77 -4.32 -6.82
C PRO A 347 10.43 -4.83 -6.30
N GLY A 348 9.38 -4.68 -7.11
CA GLY A 348 8.07 -5.24 -6.81
C GLY A 348 8.07 -6.78 -6.86
N ILE A 349 7.20 -7.41 -6.06
CA ILE A 349 7.04 -8.87 -6.06
C ILE A 349 6.60 -9.35 -7.46
N GLY A 350 7.35 -10.27 -8.07
CA GLY A 350 7.00 -10.87 -9.36
C GLY A 350 7.46 -10.08 -10.60
N THR A 351 8.12 -8.93 -10.42
CA THR A 351 8.66 -8.10 -11.51
C THR A 351 9.80 -8.77 -12.30
N ASP A 352 10.45 -9.80 -11.71
CA ASP A 352 11.48 -10.63 -12.37
C ASP A 352 10.99 -11.33 -13.65
N LYS A 353 9.67 -11.47 -13.83
CA LYS A 353 9.09 -12.10 -15.02
C LYS A 353 9.00 -11.16 -16.21
N ILE A 354 9.16 -9.85 -16.01
CA ILE A 354 8.92 -8.80 -17.01
C ILE A 354 10.18 -7.95 -17.23
N MET A 355 10.98 -7.70 -16.18
CA MET A 355 12.13 -6.79 -16.26
C MET A 355 13.47 -7.53 -16.31
N ASP A 356 14.30 -7.16 -17.29
CA ASP A 356 15.71 -7.58 -17.37
C ASP A 356 16.57 -6.59 -16.57
N ARG A 357 16.82 -6.90 -15.30
CA ARG A 357 17.54 -6.03 -14.36
C ARG A 357 19.00 -5.79 -14.75
N GLN A 358 19.63 -6.76 -15.43
CA GLN A 358 20.98 -6.59 -15.95
C GLN A 358 20.98 -5.55 -17.07
N ALA A 359 19.99 -5.61 -17.97
CA ALA A 359 19.84 -4.63 -19.02
C ALA A 359 19.50 -3.23 -18.50
N GLU A 360 18.61 -3.11 -17.50
CA GLU A 360 18.31 -1.83 -16.84
C GLU A 360 19.58 -1.22 -16.24
N SER A 361 20.39 -2.03 -15.52
CA SER A 361 21.63 -1.53 -14.92
C SER A 361 22.64 -1.06 -15.97
N GLU A 362 22.78 -1.77 -17.10
CA GLU A 362 23.60 -1.32 -18.23
C GLU A 362 23.11 0.02 -18.80
N ALA A 363 21.80 0.18 -18.96
CA ALA A 363 21.19 1.39 -19.48
C ALA A 363 21.34 2.58 -18.53
N LEU A 364 21.12 2.40 -17.22
CA LEU A 364 21.32 3.44 -16.20
C LEU A 364 22.78 3.92 -16.16
N ASN A 365 23.74 3.00 -16.27
CA ASN A 365 25.15 3.36 -16.33
C ASN A 365 25.49 4.16 -17.60
N LEU A 366 24.91 3.79 -18.74
CA LEU A 366 25.06 4.53 -19.99
C LEU A 366 24.43 5.93 -19.90
N ALA A 367 23.22 6.04 -19.35
CA ALA A 367 22.52 7.30 -19.13
C ALA A 367 23.34 8.25 -18.26
N ARG A 368 23.94 7.74 -17.19
CA ARG A 368 24.87 8.49 -16.34
C ARG A 368 26.13 8.93 -17.07
N GLU A 369 26.74 8.06 -17.88
CA GLU A 369 27.92 8.40 -18.69
C GLU A 369 27.62 9.54 -19.67
N LEU A 370 26.45 9.50 -20.30
CA LEU A 370 25.98 10.51 -21.25
C LEU A 370 25.37 11.75 -20.58
N LYS A 371 25.23 11.76 -19.25
CA LYS A 371 24.55 12.81 -18.47
C LYS A 371 23.09 13.03 -18.91
N LEU A 372 22.41 11.94 -19.26
CA LEU A 372 20.98 11.91 -19.53
C LEU A 372 20.18 11.69 -18.24
N ASP A 373 20.79 11.04 -17.25
CA ASP A 373 20.28 10.87 -15.89
C ASP A 373 21.42 11.19 -14.90
N SER A 374 21.32 12.32 -14.20
CA SER A 374 22.24 12.73 -13.14
C SER A 374 21.80 12.25 -11.76
N THR A 375 20.59 11.70 -11.64
CA THR A 375 20.04 11.21 -10.39
C THR A 375 20.62 9.85 -10.00
N PHE A 376 20.88 8.98 -10.98
CA PHE A 376 21.30 7.61 -10.73
C PHE A 376 22.64 7.51 -9.97
N LEU A 377 22.63 6.82 -8.82
CA LEU A 377 23.83 6.59 -8.01
C LEU A 377 24.32 5.15 -8.12
N ALA A 378 23.45 4.20 -7.80
CA ALA A 378 23.80 2.78 -7.73
C ALA A 378 22.59 1.88 -7.94
N SER A 379 22.85 0.66 -8.39
CA SER A 379 21.86 -0.42 -8.48
C SER A 379 22.53 -1.76 -8.22
N ASP A 380 21.76 -2.75 -7.82
CA ASP A 380 22.18 -4.15 -7.84
C ASP A 380 21.32 -4.93 -8.86
N PRO A 381 21.89 -5.44 -9.96
CA PRO A 381 21.11 -6.15 -10.97
C PRO A 381 20.63 -7.54 -10.50
N LEU A 382 21.26 -8.14 -9.48
CA LEU A 382 20.84 -9.42 -8.92
C LEU A 382 19.68 -9.22 -7.94
N GLN A 383 19.84 -8.29 -7.01
CA GLN A 383 18.82 -7.99 -6.00
C GLN A 383 17.71 -7.07 -6.52
N GLY A 384 17.94 -6.33 -7.61
CA GLY A 384 16.97 -5.49 -8.32
C GLY A 384 16.70 -4.12 -7.73
N TRP A 385 17.42 -3.70 -6.68
CA TRP A 385 17.22 -2.39 -6.09
C TRP A 385 18.04 -1.29 -6.79
N LYS A 386 17.60 -0.05 -6.64
CA LYS A 386 18.25 1.16 -7.16
C LYS A 386 18.22 2.29 -6.14
N ILE A 387 19.29 3.09 -6.11
CA ILE A 387 19.36 4.35 -5.38
C ILE A 387 19.62 5.49 -6.37
N SER A 388 18.79 6.51 -6.30
CA SER A 388 18.91 7.76 -7.05
C SER A 388 18.88 8.96 -6.11
N ARG A 389 19.37 10.11 -6.56
CA ARG A 389 19.13 11.40 -5.88
C ARG A 389 17.67 11.80 -6.06
N PHE A 390 17.08 12.36 -5.02
CA PHE A 390 15.78 13.00 -5.11
C PHE A 390 15.94 14.42 -5.67
N ILE A 391 15.02 14.86 -6.53
CA ILE A 391 14.99 16.23 -7.05
C ILE A 391 13.78 16.95 -6.42
N PRO A 392 14.01 17.84 -5.43
CA PRO A 392 12.95 18.61 -4.82
C PRO A 392 12.24 19.52 -5.84
N ASP A 393 10.93 19.70 -5.65
CA ASP A 393 10.11 20.60 -6.46
C ASP A 393 10.22 20.41 -7.98
N CYS A 394 10.58 19.19 -8.42
CA CYS A 394 10.60 18.87 -9.83
C CYS A 394 9.18 18.73 -10.39
N ARG A 395 9.07 18.91 -11.70
CA ARG A 395 7.84 18.64 -12.46
C ARG A 395 8.16 17.76 -13.66
N ASN A 396 7.12 17.21 -14.27
CA ASN A 396 7.28 16.55 -15.57
C ASN A 396 7.55 17.54 -16.71
N LEU A 397 8.08 17.03 -17.81
CA LEU A 397 8.36 17.78 -19.03
C LEU A 397 7.08 18.41 -19.59
N ASP A 398 7.12 19.72 -19.88
CA ASP A 398 6.03 20.37 -20.60
C ASP A 398 6.31 20.30 -22.11
N VAL A 399 5.62 19.38 -22.79
CA VAL A 399 5.75 19.19 -24.24
C VAL A 399 5.26 20.41 -25.05
N ASN A 400 4.44 21.28 -24.45
CA ASN A 400 3.98 22.50 -25.11
C ASN A 400 5.00 23.63 -25.02
N ASN A 401 6.03 23.49 -24.16
CA ASN A 401 7.17 24.38 -24.15
C ASN A 401 8.18 23.95 -25.25
N PRO A 402 8.37 24.75 -26.32
CA PRO A 402 9.20 24.33 -27.45
C PRO A 402 10.67 24.11 -27.11
N GLU A 403 11.20 24.79 -26.08
CA GLU A 403 12.60 24.61 -25.68
C GLU A 403 12.79 23.30 -24.89
N GLU A 404 11.84 22.95 -24.04
CA GLU A 404 11.86 21.68 -23.30
C GLU A 404 11.71 20.49 -24.24
N LEU A 405 10.71 20.51 -25.13
CA LEU A 405 10.55 19.47 -26.14
C LEU A 405 11.80 19.35 -27.03
N ARG A 406 12.40 20.48 -27.45
CA ARG A 406 13.65 20.47 -28.22
C ARG A 406 14.80 19.81 -27.45
N ARG A 407 14.96 20.13 -26.17
CA ARG A 407 16.00 19.53 -25.33
C ARG A 407 15.78 18.04 -25.13
N ALA A 408 14.55 17.61 -24.87
CA ALA A 408 14.19 16.20 -24.78
C ALA A 408 14.54 15.45 -26.08
N MET A 409 14.10 15.93 -27.24
CA MET A 409 14.42 15.26 -28.51
C MET A 409 15.93 15.23 -28.83
N ARG A 410 16.69 16.25 -28.40
CA ARG A 410 18.16 16.25 -28.47
C ARG A 410 18.79 15.22 -27.52
N MET A 411 18.23 15.00 -26.34
CA MET A 411 18.67 13.94 -25.43
C MET A 411 18.48 12.55 -26.05
N SER A 412 17.33 12.28 -26.70
CA SER A 412 17.12 11.04 -27.46
C SER A 412 18.17 10.88 -28.56
N ARG A 413 18.42 11.94 -29.35
CA ARG A 413 19.46 11.90 -30.38
C ARG A 413 20.85 11.63 -29.81
N GLN A 414 21.20 12.27 -28.69
CA GLN A 414 22.49 12.05 -28.02
C GLN A 414 22.64 10.58 -27.59
N LEU A 415 21.58 9.95 -27.08
CA LEU A 415 21.57 8.52 -26.76
C LEU A 415 21.82 7.70 -28.02
N HIS A 416 21.04 7.94 -29.08
CA HIS A 416 21.07 7.18 -30.33
C HIS A 416 22.42 7.29 -31.05
N GLU A 417 23.05 8.46 -31.02
CA GLU A 417 24.35 8.74 -31.67
C GLU A 417 25.57 8.41 -30.77
N SER A 418 25.36 7.88 -29.56
CA SER A 418 26.44 7.59 -28.61
C SER A 418 27.45 6.54 -29.09
N GLY A 419 27.10 5.72 -30.09
CA GLY A 419 27.91 4.60 -30.57
C GLY A 419 28.02 3.43 -29.58
N LYS A 420 27.26 3.47 -28.49
CA LYS A 420 27.26 2.46 -27.43
C LYS A 420 26.32 1.32 -27.77
N LYS A 421 26.45 0.19 -27.07
CA LYS A 421 25.61 -0.99 -27.25
C LYS A 421 25.13 -1.48 -25.89
N LEU A 422 23.85 -1.84 -25.83
CA LEU A 422 23.22 -2.52 -24.72
C LEU A 422 23.07 -4.01 -25.06
N THR A 423 23.06 -4.87 -24.04
CA THR A 423 22.91 -6.32 -24.24
C THR A 423 21.49 -6.68 -24.69
N ARG A 424 20.48 -6.06 -24.08
CA ARG A 424 19.08 -6.26 -24.42
C ARG A 424 18.74 -5.67 -25.77
N LYS A 425 17.85 -6.36 -26.50
CA LYS A 425 17.20 -5.85 -27.71
C LYS A 425 15.72 -5.63 -27.41
N PHE A 426 15.13 -4.63 -28.04
CA PHE A 426 13.72 -4.34 -27.89
C PHE A 426 13.09 -4.04 -29.25
N ASP A 427 11.86 -4.55 -29.43
CA ASP A 427 11.07 -4.37 -30.65
C ASP A 427 9.59 -4.35 -30.23
N PHE A 428 8.89 -3.24 -30.51
CA PHE A 428 7.49 -3.06 -30.11
C PHE A 428 6.56 -4.13 -30.70
N VAL A 429 6.81 -4.61 -31.91
CA VAL A 429 5.94 -5.61 -32.54
C VAL A 429 6.19 -6.99 -31.93
N ALA A 430 7.46 -7.32 -31.66
CA ALA A 430 7.79 -8.55 -30.94
C ALA A 430 7.21 -8.56 -29.52
N GLU A 431 7.27 -7.42 -28.82
CA GLU A 431 6.73 -7.28 -27.47
C GLU A 431 5.20 -7.28 -27.47
N GLY A 432 4.56 -6.64 -28.45
CA GLY A 432 3.12 -6.75 -28.69
C GLY A 432 2.67 -8.20 -28.87
N LEU A 433 3.38 -8.99 -29.67
CA LEU A 433 3.09 -10.42 -29.83
C LEU A 433 3.27 -11.21 -28.52
N ARG A 434 4.24 -10.83 -27.67
CA ARG A 434 4.38 -11.42 -26.33
C ARG A 434 3.17 -11.11 -25.45
N TYR A 435 2.67 -9.88 -25.47
CA TYR A 435 1.44 -9.51 -24.75
C TYR A 435 0.21 -10.21 -25.31
N GLU A 436 0.12 -10.39 -26.63
CA GLU A 436 -0.93 -11.18 -27.28
C GLU A 436 -0.96 -12.62 -26.75
N ASP A 437 0.20 -13.26 -26.59
CA ASP A 437 0.31 -14.62 -26.05
C ASP A 437 -0.05 -14.71 -24.56
N ILE A 438 0.20 -13.65 -23.78
CA ILE A 438 -0.27 -13.56 -22.39
C ILE A 438 -1.79 -13.40 -22.36
N LEU A 439 -2.35 -12.51 -23.18
CA LEU A 439 -3.77 -12.24 -23.24
C LEU A 439 -4.59 -13.50 -23.58
N LYS A 440 -4.07 -14.34 -24.49
CA LYS A 440 -4.67 -15.64 -24.84
C LYS A 440 -4.80 -16.62 -23.67
N GLN A 441 -4.07 -16.43 -22.57
CA GLN A 441 -4.19 -17.26 -21.37
C GLN A 441 -5.47 -16.94 -20.58
N TYR A 442 -6.03 -15.74 -20.75
CA TYR A 442 -7.28 -15.31 -20.13
C TYR A 442 -8.52 -15.65 -20.99
N GLY A 443 -8.32 -15.95 -22.27
CA GLY A 443 -9.37 -16.32 -23.22
C GLY A 443 -9.03 -15.93 -24.66
N PRO A 444 -9.88 -16.25 -25.64
CA PRO A 444 -9.70 -15.74 -27.01
C PRO A 444 -9.81 -14.22 -27.05
N ILE A 445 -9.02 -13.58 -27.92
CA ILE A 445 -9.09 -12.13 -28.16
C ILE A 445 -10.28 -11.84 -29.07
N ASP A 446 -11.48 -11.72 -28.48
CA ASP A 446 -12.74 -11.44 -29.20
C ASP A 446 -13.03 -9.93 -29.27
N VAL A 447 -12.01 -9.14 -29.66
CA VAL A 447 -12.14 -7.71 -29.87
C VAL A 447 -12.44 -7.43 -31.35
N PRO A 448 -13.53 -6.73 -31.68
CA PRO A 448 -13.88 -6.45 -33.08
C PRO A 448 -12.75 -5.74 -33.84
N GLY A 449 -12.35 -6.30 -34.98
CA GLY A 449 -11.33 -5.73 -35.85
C GLY A 449 -9.88 -5.97 -35.43
N TYR A 450 -9.63 -6.68 -34.32
CA TYR A 450 -8.28 -6.92 -33.82
C TYR A 450 -7.38 -7.66 -34.81
N GLU A 451 -7.86 -8.76 -35.42
CA GLU A 451 -7.03 -9.53 -36.37
C GLU A 451 -6.68 -8.70 -37.61
N GLU A 452 -7.60 -7.88 -38.10
CA GLU A 452 -7.34 -6.98 -39.23
C GLU A 452 -6.26 -5.95 -38.87
N LEU A 453 -6.34 -5.35 -37.67
CA LEU A 453 -5.32 -4.43 -37.17
C LEU A 453 -3.96 -5.14 -37.06
N ARG A 454 -3.93 -6.32 -36.45
CA ARG A 454 -2.73 -7.15 -36.29
C ARG A 454 -2.08 -7.45 -37.64
N GLU A 455 -2.84 -7.90 -38.64
CA GLU A 455 -2.32 -8.16 -39.99
C GLU A 455 -1.71 -6.91 -40.63
N LYS A 456 -2.36 -5.75 -40.48
CA LYS A 456 -1.84 -4.47 -40.96
C LYS A 456 -0.55 -4.06 -40.25
N VAL A 457 -0.46 -4.23 -38.94
CA VAL A 457 0.74 -3.90 -38.15
C VAL A 457 1.91 -4.78 -38.59
N LEU A 458 1.70 -6.10 -38.68
CA LEU A 458 2.73 -7.04 -39.15
C LEU A 458 3.15 -6.76 -40.59
N ARG A 459 2.23 -6.27 -41.43
CA ARG A 459 2.53 -5.86 -42.80
C ARG A 459 3.36 -4.58 -42.85
N LEU A 460 2.97 -3.56 -42.09
CA LEU A 460 3.71 -2.31 -41.97
C LEU A 460 5.14 -2.59 -41.48
N LYS A 461 5.29 -3.43 -40.44
CA LYS A 461 6.59 -3.84 -39.89
C LYS A 461 7.54 -4.39 -40.95
N ARG A 462 7.05 -5.24 -41.87
CA ARG A 462 7.88 -5.76 -42.97
C ARG A 462 8.40 -4.67 -43.90
N TYR A 463 7.62 -3.62 -44.16
CA TYR A 463 8.08 -2.49 -44.97
C TYR A 463 9.08 -1.64 -44.20
N THR A 464 8.77 -1.31 -42.94
CA THR A 464 9.63 -0.49 -42.08
C THR A 464 11.00 -1.15 -41.84
N ASP A 465 11.03 -2.47 -41.59
CA ASP A 465 12.29 -3.22 -41.45
C ASP A 465 13.15 -3.19 -42.73
N ALA A 466 12.50 -3.10 -43.90
CA ALA A 466 13.19 -3.04 -45.19
C ALA A 466 13.83 -1.67 -45.47
N ASP A 467 13.48 -0.62 -44.73
CA ASP A 467 14.18 0.67 -44.83
C ASP A 467 15.62 0.61 -44.28
N ASN A 468 15.96 -0.40 -43.48
CA ASN A 468 17.30 -0.61 -42.89
C ASN A 468 17.82 0.58 -42.08
N PHE A 469 16.95 1.24 -41.31
CA PHE A 469 17.37 2.24 -40.34
C PHE A 469 18.24 1.60 -39.23
N PRO A 470 19.13 2.39 -38.61
CA PRO A 470 20.08 1.86 -37.65
C PRO A 470 19.39 1.39 -36.36
N ILE A 471 19.92 0.30 -35.81
CA ILE A 471 19.60 -0.16 -34.45
C ILE A 471 20.58 0.49 -33.47
N VAL A 472 20.06 1.27 -32.53
CA VAL A 472 20.78 2.14 -31.59
C VAL A 472 20.32 1.86 -30.16
N PRO A 473 21.08 2.25 -29.12
CA PRO A 473 20.55 2.23 -27.77
C PRO A 473 19.39 3.22 -27.68
N SER A 474 18.26 2.80 -27.13
CA SER A 474 17.04 3.60 -26.98
C SER A 474 16.44 3.40 -25.60
N HIS A 475 15.70 4.41 -25.13
CA HIS A 475 15.01 4.37 -23.85
C HIS A 475 13.82 3.39 -23.89
N ASN A 476 13.11 3.37 -25.01
CA ASN A 476 11.89 2.61 -25.33
C ASN A 476 10.64 2.94 -24.49
N ASP A 477 10.80 3.70 -23.41
CA ASP A 477 9.69 4.32 -22.67
C ASP A 477 9.84 5.86 -22.61
N PHE A 478 10.12 6.49 -23.75
CA PHE A 478 10.53 7.89 -23.85
C PHE A 478 9.33 8.86 -23.73
N SER A 479 8.70 8.89 -22.55
CA SER A 479 7.51 9.67 -22.21
C SER A 479 7.84 10.93 -21.42
N SER A 480 7.04 12.00 -21.55
CA SER A 480 7.11 13.22 -20.73
C SER A 480 7.02 12.95 -19.23
N LEU A 481 6.36 11.85 -18.84
CA LEU A 481 6.23 11.40 -17.46
C LEU A 481 7.58 10.91 -16.88
N ASN A 482 8.52 10.50 -17.74
CA ASN A 482 9.84 10.01 -17.35
C ASN A 482 10.92 11.09 -17.38
N PHE A 483 10.53 12.34 -17.60
CA PHE A 483 11.42 13.49 -17.47
C PHE A 483 11.15 14.23 -16.17
N LEU A 484 12.21 14.46 -15.40
CA LEU A 484 12.20 15.38 -14.27
C LEU A 484 12.81 16.71 -14.71
N VAL A 485 12.05 17.79 -14.55
CA VAL A 485 12.49 19.16 -14.77
C VAL A 485 12.70 19.82 -13.42
N SER A 486 13.95 20.16 -13.09
CA SER A 486 14.27 20.86 -11.85
C SER A 486 13.75 22.31 -11.87
N PRO A 487 13.66 22.99 -10.70
CA PRO A 487 13.35 24.42 -10.64
C PRO A 487 14.31 25.31 -11.46
N GLU A 488 15.56 24.89 -11.61
CA GLU A 488 16.58 25.54 -12.44
C GLU A 488 16.41 25.26 -13.94
N GLY A 489 15.54 24.30 -14.29
CA GLY A 489 15.26 23.89 -15.65
C GLY A 489 16.19 22.79 -16.17
N ASP A 490 16.95 22.10 -15.31
CA ASP A 490 17.72 20.92 -15.71
C ASP A 490 16.77 19.74 -16.01
N LEU A 491 17.15 18.89 -16.95
CA LEU A 491 16.36 17.73 -17.40
C LEU A 491 17.08 16.43 -17.06
N ASP A 492 16.40 15.55 -16.35
CA ASP A 492 16.83 14.18 -16.11
C ASP A 492 15.80 13.20 -16.71
N LEU A 493 16.26 12.31 -17.58
CA LEU A 493 15.47 11.20 -18.10
C LEU A 493 15.65 9.99 -17.18
N ILE A 494 14.58 9.57 -16.53
CA ILE A 494 14.56 8.47 -15.57
C ILE A 494 13.83 7.25 -16.16
N ASP A 495 13.79 6.16 -15.38
CA ASP A 495 13.04 4.94 -15.66
C ASP A 495 13.47 4.10 -16.89
N TRP A 496 14.74 3.71 -16.87
CA TRP A 496 15.41 2.97 -17.95
C TRP A 496 15.07 1.45 -18.01
N GLU A 497 13.95 1.01 -17.44
CA GLU A 497 13.61 -0.44 -17.32
C GLU A 497 13.32 -1.11 -18.67
N TYR A 498 12.79 -0.36 -19.65
CA TYR A 498 12.56 -0.84 -21.01
C TYR A 498 13.72 -0.58 -21.97
N SER A 499 14.83 -0.03 -21.51
CA SER A 499 15.93 0.34 -22.38
C SER A 499 16.59 -0.88 -23.06
N GLY A 500 17.12 -0.64 -24.26
CA GLY A 500 17.69 -1.70 -25.08
C GLY A 500 18.09 -1.21 -26.48
N MET A 501 18.71 -2.08 -27.24
CA MET A 501 18.99 -1.85 -28.65
C MET A 501 17.70 -1.96 -29.47
N SER A 502 17.27 -0.85 -30.05
CA SER A 502 16.03 -0.72 -30.83
C SER A 502 16.30 0.07 -32.09
N ASP A 503 15.33 0.10 -32.99
CA ASP A 503 15.35 1.04 -34.10
C ASP A 503 15.37 2.49 -33.60
N ILE A 504 16.11 3.34 -34.31
CA ILE A 504 16.27 4.77 -34.02
C ILE A 504 14.95 5.55 -33.91
N ALA A 505 13.86 5.04 -34.47
CA ALA A 505 12.54 5.64 -34.39
C ALA A 505 11.73 5.24 -33.14
N ALA A 506 12.21 4.31 -32.32
CA ALA A 506 11.47 3.76 -31.17
C ALA A 506 11.08 4.82 -30.12
N ASP A 507 12.04 5.65 -29.69
CA ASP A 507 11.81 6.69 -28.68
C ASP A 507 10.84 7.78 -29.19
N PHE A 508 10.90 8.12 -30.48
CA PHE A 508 9.94 9.03 -31.10
C PHE A 508 8.52 8.47 -31.05
N GLY A 509 8.35 7.18 -31.39
CA GLY A 509 7.05 6.51 -31.30
C GLY A 509 6.43 6.64 -29.91
N THR A 510 7.23 6.44 -28.86
CA THR A 510 6.75 6.54 -27.48
C THR A 510 6.42 7.97 -27.06
N MET A 511 7.27 8.95 -27.40
CA MET A 511 7.00 10.36 -27.12
C MET A 511 5.64 10.79 -27.70
N VAL A 512 5.36 10.42 -28.95
CA VAL A 512 4.09 10.77 -29.60
C VAL A 512 2.91 10.11 -28.88
N VAL A 513 3.00 8.80 -28.65
CA VAL A 513 1.90 7.99 -28.11
C VAL A 513 1.56 8.32 -26.66
N SER A 514 2.57 8.68 -25.87
CA SER A 514 2.41 8.85 -24.42
C SER A 514 2.36 10.31 -23.97
N SER A 515 2.61 11.28 -24.86
CA SER A 515 2.87 12.65 -24.40
C SER A 515 2.40 13.77 -25.31
N LEU A 516 2.01 13.53 -26.57
CA LEU A 516 1.68 14.59 -27.52
C LEU A 516 0.18 14.72 -27.87
N ASP A 517 -0.71 14.06 -27.13
CA ASP A 517 -2.17 14.25 -27.18
C ASP A 517 -2.77 14.34 -28.60
N HIS A 518 -2.40 13.41 -29.50
CA HIS A 518 -2.84 13.39 -30.90
C HIS A 518 -2.53 14.65 -31.72
N ASN A 519 -1.52 15.43 -31.32
CA ASN A 519 -1.11 16.64 -32.02
C ASN A 519 -0.01 16.35 -33.06
N ASP A 520 -0.43 15.95 -34.26
CA ASP A 520 0.48 15.64 -35.38
C ASP A 520 1.48 16.77 -35.70
N LYS A 521 1.06 18.04 -35.57
CA LYS A 521 1.95 19.18 -35.84
C LYS A 521 3.07 19.26 -34.80
N LEU A 522 2.73 19.00 -33.54
CA LEU A 522 3.72 18.97 -32.46
C LEU A 522 4.64 17.76 -32.60
N ALA A 523 4.11 16.61 -33.03
CA ALA A 523 4.90 15.42 -33.35
C ALA A 523 5.89 15.68 -34.49
N ASP A 524 5.44 16.30 -35.60
CA ASP A 524 6.33 16.70 -36.70
C ASP A 524 7.40 17.69 -36.22
N GLN A 525 7.03 18.66 -35.38
CA GLN A 525 7.98 19.60 -34.77
C GLN A 525 9.01 18.91 -33.85
N ALA A 526 8.58 17.92 -33.07
CA ALA A 526 9.48 17.10 -32.26
C ALA A 526 10.48 16.34 -33.14
N LEU A 527 10.01 15.82 -34.28
CA LEU A 527 10.86 15.12 -35.25
C LEU A 527 11.89 16.07 -35.88
N GLU A 528 11.51 17.32 -36.19
CA GLU A 528 12.46 18.34 -36.64
C GLU A 528 13.51 18.66 -35.56
N TYR A 529 13.11 18.73 -34.30
CA TYR A 529 14.05 18.95 -33.18
C TYR A 529 15.01 17.79 -32.98
N TYR A 530 14.56 16.56 -33.21
CA TYR A 530 15.41 15.38 -33.21
C TYR A 530 16.48 15.49 -34.32
N PHE A 531 16.06 15.68 -35.58
CA PHE A 531 17.00 15.74 -36.71
C PHE A 531 17.83 17.04 -36.77
N ASP A 532 17.43 18.09 -36.05
CA ASP A 532 17.94 19.47 -36.19
C ASP A 532 17.79 20.00 -37.63
N ARG A 533 16.79 19.48 -38.35
CA ARG A 533 16.37 19.84 -39.72
C ARG A 533 15.01 19.20 -40.03
N PRO A 534 14.32 19.63 -41.11
CA PRO A 534 13.19 18.88 -41.63
C PRO A 534 13.56 17.42 -41.97
N PRO A 535 12.72 16.44 -41.59
CA PRO A 535 12.91 15.05 -41.99
C PRO A 535 12.68 14.87 -43.49
N THR A 536 13.40 13.94 -44.10
CA THR A 536 13.10 13.49 -45.47
C THR A 536 11.79 12.70 -45.49
N PRO A 537 11.12 12.53 -46.65
CA PRO A 537 9.90 11.73 -46.73
C PRO A 537 10.06 10.29 -46.25
N ALA A 538 11.24 9.68 -46.47
CA ALA A 538 11.54 8.34 -45.99
C ALA A 538 11.70 8.31 -44.47
N GLU A 539 12.45 9.24 -43.88
CA GLU A 539 12.59 9.38 -42.42
C GLU A 539 11.24 9.63 -41.75
N HIS A 540 10.43 10.54 -42.30
CA HIS A 540 9.10 10.86 -41.78
C HIS A 540 8.21 9.60 -41.76
N ARG A 541 8.08 8.91 -42.90
CA ARG A 541 7.29 7.67 -43.00
C ARG A 541 7.81 6.59 -42.04
N HIS A 542 9.12 6.42 -41.94
CA HIS A 542 9.74 5.44 -41.05
C HIS A 542 9.43 5.73 -39.58
N PHE A 543 9.67 6.95 -39.12
CA PHE A 543 9.42 7.36 -37.74
C PHE A 543 7.93 7.30 -37.36
N TRP A 544 7.04 7.72 -38.26
CA TRP A 544 5.60 7.60 -38.04
C TRP A 544 5.10 6.15 -38.02
N SER A 545 5.85 5.19 -38.59
CA SER A 545 5.54 3.75 -38.44
C SER A 545 5.75 3.28 -37.00
N TYR A 546 6.72 3.85 -36.28
CA TYR A 546 6.95 3.53 -34.86
C TYR A 546 5.91 4.12 -33.91
N VAL A 547 5.20 5.18 -34.31
CA VAL A 547 3.99 5.64 -33.58
C VAL A 547 2.91 4.55 -33.59
N VAL A 548 2.72 3.89 -34.75
CA VAL A 548 1.77 2.77 -34.86
C VAL A 548 2.24 1.57 -34.04
N PHE A 549 3.53 1.22 -34.09
CA PHE A 549 4.05 0.06 -33.35
C PHE A 549 4.00 0.27 -31.83
N ALA A 550 4.40 1.44 -31.33
CA ALA A 550 4.29 1.78 -29.93
C ALA A 550 2.82 1.77 -29.47
N GLY A 551 1.91 2.40 -30.23
CA GLY A 551 0.47 2.37 -29.94
C GLY A 551 -0.10 0.95 -29.86
N TRP A 552 0.26 0.08 -30.81
CA TRP A 552 -0.22 -1.31 -30.81
C TRP A 552 0.34 -2.13 -29.64
N CYS A 553 1.63 -1.96 -29.32
CA CYS A 553 2.29 -2.64 -28.21
C CYS A 553 1.64 -2.26 -26.87
N TRP A 554 1.49 -0.95 -26.61
CA TRP A 554 0.91 -0.46 -25.35
C TRP A 554 -0.58 -0.74 -25.24
N TYR A 555 -1.32 -0.76 -26.35
CA TYR A 555 -2.71 -1.22 -26.39
C TYR A 555 -2.85 -2.67 -25.90
N LEU A 556 -2.00 -3.57 -26.40
CA LEU A 556 -1.99 -4.97 -25.97
C LEU A 556 -1.56 -5.14 -24.51
N TRP A 557 -0.57 -4.37 -24.06
CA TRP A 557 -0.20 -4.31 -22.64
C TRP A 557 -1.39 -3.88 -21.77
N SER A 558 -2.14 -2.86 -22.19
CA SER A 558 -3.33 -2.39 -21.47
C SER A 558 -4.43 -3.44 -21.38
N LEU A 559 -4.68 -4.21 -22.46
CA LEU A 559 -5.64 -5.32 -22.42
C LEU A 559 -5.22 -6.44 -21.46
N VAL A 560 -3.92 -6.74 -21.38
CA VAL A 560 -3.38 -7.69 -20.39
C VAL A 560 -3.68 -7.19 -18.98
N LYS A 561 -3.42 -5.90 -18.72
CA LYS A 561 -3.66 -5.28 -17.41
C LYS A 561 -5.13 -5.27 -17.01
N GLU A 562 -6.04 -4.92 -17.93
CA GLU A 562 -7.49 -5.01 -17.64
C GLU A 562 -7.94 -6.46 -17.39
N SER A 563 -7.33 -7.44 -18.06
CA SER A 563 -7.60 -8.87 -17.80
C SER A 563 -7.07 -9.35 -16.45
N GLU A 564 -6.04 -8.69 -15.91
CA GLU A 564 -5.53 -8.88 -14.54
C GLU A 564 -6.40 -8.19 -13.47
N GLY A 565 -7.37 -7.36 -13.89
CA GLY A 565 -8.28 -6.62 -13.02
C GLY A 565 -7.85 -5.18 -12.73
N ASP A 566 -6.80 -4.67 -13.40
CA ASP A 566 -6.40 -3.27 -13.32
C ASP A 566 -7.35 -2.37 -14.11
N ILE A 567 -7.42 -1.08 -13.75
CA ILE A 567 -8.20 -0.07 -14.46
C ILE A 567 -7.23 0.88 -15.17
N ILE A 568 -7.09 0.72 -16.48
CA ILE A 568 -6.18 1.55 -17.30
C ILE A 568 -6.80 2.90 -17.67
N GLY A 569 -8.12 2.96 -17.83
CA GLY A 569 -8.85 4.19 -18.14
C GLY A 569 -8.66 4.63 -19.59
N GLU A 570 -8.50 5.94 -19.81
CA GLU A 570 -8.45 6.53 -21.17
C GLU A 570 -7.23 6.10 -21.99
N TRP A 571 -6.14 5.70 -21.33
CA TRP A 571 -4.90 5.25 -21.96
C TRP A 571 -5.11 4.08 -22.93
N LEU A 572 -6.01 3.14 -22.61
CA LEU A 572 -6.31 2.01 -23.50
C LEU A 572 -6.77 2.51 -24.88
N TYR A 573 -7.66 3.51 -24.90
CA TYR A 573 -8.17 4.07 -26.14
C TYR A 573 -7.13 4.96 -26.86
N ILE A 574 -6.34 5.73 -26.11
CA ILE A 574 -5.24 6.55 -26.64
C ILE A 574 -4.23 5.67 -27.40
N TYR A 575 -3.83 4.54 -26.83
CA TYR A 575 -2.90 3.63 -27.49
C TYR A 575 -3.51 2.98 -28.74
N TYR A 576 -4.77 2.55 -28.65
CA TYR A 576 -5.51 1.99 -29.79
C TYR A 576 -5.66 3.00 -30.95
N SER A 577 -5.96 4.26 -30.68
CA SER A 577 -6.14 5.27 -31.73
C SER A 577 -4.81 5.55 -32.46
N HIS A 578 -3.69 5.66 -31.75
CA HIS A 578 -2.38 5.76 -32.38
C HIS A 578 -2.01 4.55 -33.25
N ALA A 579 -2.43 3.34 -32.86
CA ALA A 579 -2.22 2.14 -33.67
C ALA A 579 -3.04 2.14 -34.98
N THR A 580 -4.15 2.87 -35.04
CA THR A 580 -5.15 2.76 -36.13
C THR A 580 -5.21 3.97 -37.05
N GLU A 581 -4.97 5.19 -36.56
CA GLU A 581 -5.19 6.43 -37.30
C GLU A 581 -4.32 6.56 -38.56
N LYS A 582 -3.03 6.21 -38.46
CA LYS A 582 -2.04 6.42 -39.54
C LYS A 582 -1.69 5.16 -40.32
N ILE A 583 -2.12 3.97 -39.87
CA ILE A 583 -1.63 2.70 -40.40
C ILE A 583 -1.95 2.51 -41.89
N ASN A 584 -3.15 2.91 -42.33
CA ASN A 584 -3.55 2.76 -43.73
C ASN A 584 -2.77 3.75 -44.63
N ASP A 585 -2.59 5.00 -44.18
CA ASP A 585 -1.85 6.02 -44.93
C ASP A 585 -0.37 5.64 -45.10
N LEU A 586 0.25 5.12 -44.04
CA LEU A 586 1.63 4.64 -44.07
C LEU A 586 1.79 3.42 -44.99
N LEU A 587 0.88 2.45 -44.92
CA LEU A 587 0.89 1.30 -45.84
C LEU A 587 0.78 1.75 -47.30
N VAL A 588 -0.12 2.69 -47.61
CA VAL A 588 -0.25 3.27 -48.96
C VAL A 588 1.04 3.99 -49.37
N ALA A 589 1.70 4.70 -48.46
CA ALA A 589 2.95 5.39 -48.75
C ALA A 589 4.08 4.41 -49.10
N TYR A 590 4.26 3.33 -48.34
CA TYR A 590 5.26 2.29 -48.66
C TYR A 590 4.94 1.54 -49.96
N GLU A 591 3.67 1.23 -50.21
CA GLU A 591 3.26 0.53 -51.43
C GLU A 591 3.45 1.36 -52.70
N LYS A 592 3.36 2.69 -52.60
CA LYS A 592 3.64 3.60 -53.72
C LYS A 592 5.12 3.67 -54.03
N ASP A 593 5.98 3.72 -53.02
CA ASP A 593 7.44 3.76 -53.19
C ASP A 593 8.03 2.43 -53.68
N ALA A 594 7.33 1.31 -53.45
CA ALA A 594 7.72 -0.02 -53.93
C ALA A 594 7.37 -0.30 -55.41
N ARG A 595 6.64 0.61 -56.08
CA ARG A 595 6.23 0.52 -57.50
C ARG A 595 7.06 1.48 -58.34
#